data_AF-A0AA39GZ51-F1
#
_entry.id   AF-A0AA39GZ51-F1
#
_cell.length_a   1.000
_cell.length_b   1.000
_cell.length_c   1.000
_cell.angle_alpha   90.00
_cell.angle_beta   90.00
_cell.angle_gamma   90.00
#
_symmetry.space_group_name_H-M   'P 1'
#
loop_
_entity.id
_entity.type
_entity.pdbx_description
1 polymer ?
#
loop_
_entity_poly.entity_id
_entity_poly.type
_entity_poly.pdbx_seq_one_letter_code
_entity_poly.pdbx_strand_id
1 'polypeptide(L)'
;MSFHGWTGSGKNFLSRIIANNIYKKGAKSQYVNTFVATTHFPHKEYLATYQDQLRSWIVGNLSNCPHALFIFDEVDKLPVKLLDTVKPFMDHYSNIHGVDPRKSVFIFLSNAGSEEIARRAWEYYDAGKPRESITLKEMEEMLSLEAFNQGGV
;
A
#
# COMPACT_ATOMS: atom_id res chain seq x y z
N MET A 1 2.44 -3.85 -4.52
CA MET A 1 2.77 -2.51 -5.06
C MET A 1 2.63 -1.48 -3.95
N SER A 2 3.50 -0.48 -3.91
CA SER A 2 3.39 0.63 -2.95
C SER A 2 3.45 1.97 -3.68
N PHE A 3 2.49 2.86 -3.41
CA PHE A 3 2.39 4.18 -4.00
C PHE A 3 2.55 5.24 -2.91
N HIS A 4 3.61 6.04 -3.04
CA HIS A 4 3.99 7.09 -2.10
C HIS A 4 3.91 8.46 -2.75
N GLY A 5 3.72 9.50 -1.95
CA GLY A 5 3.77 10.89 -2.42
C GLY A 5 2.75 11.78 -1.75
N TRP A 6 2.66 13.03 -2.20
CA TRP A 6 1.80 14.05 -1.60
C TRP A 6 0.31 13.69 -1.65
N THR A 7 -0.49 14.28 -0.76
CA THR A 7 -1.95 14.20 -0.85
C THR A 7 -2.45 14.87 -2.14
N GLY A 8 -3.52 14.34 -2.73
CA GLY A 8 -4.08 14.88 -3.98
C GLY A 8 -3.29 14.57 -5.26
N SER A 9 -2.14 13.88 -5.19
CA SER A 9 -1.33 13.53 -6.37
C SER A 9 -1.88 12.37 -7.23
N GLY A 10 -3.01 11.78 -6.83
CA GLY A 10 -3.69 10.74 -7.61
C GLY A 10 -3.51 9.29 -7.15
N LYS A 11 -2.90 9.02 -5.98
CA LYS A 11 -2.73 7.65 -5.44
C LYS A 11 -4.02 6.81 -5.44
N ASN A 12 -5.10 7.37 -4.88
CA ASN A 12 -6.43 6.75 -4.85
C ASN A 12 -7.11 6.70 -6.23
N PHE A 13 -6.76 7.62 -7.13
CA PHE A 13 -7.27 7.59 -8.50
C PHE A 13 -6.63 6.45 -9.31
N LEU A 14 -5.31 6.25 -9.14
CA LEU A 14 -4.57 5.16 -9.77
C LEU A 14 -5.05 3.78 -9.30
N SER A 15 -5.28 3.60 -8.00
CA SER A 15 -5.82 2.34 -7.48
C SER A 15 -7.19 1.99 -8.07
N ARG A 16 -8.05 2.99 -8.29
CA ARG A 16 -9.34 2.83 -8.99
C ARG A 16 -9.16 2.47 -10.46
N ILE A 17 -8.20 3.09 -11.16
CA ILE A 17 -7.88 2.72 -12.55
C ILE A 17 -7.48 1.25 -12.61
N ILE A 18 -6.59 0.79 -11.73
CA ILE A 18 -6.16 -0.61 -11.65
C ILE A 18 -7.37 -1.52 -11.42
N ALA A 19 -8.21 -1.23 -10.43
CA ALA A 19 -9.40 -2.02 -10.14
C ALA A 19 -10.37 -2.07 -11.33
N ASN A 20 -10.60 -0.95 -12.01
CA ASN A 20 -11.51 -0.86 -13.16
C ASN A 20 -11.02 -1.62 -14.39
N ASN A 21 -9.71 -1.78 -14.55
CA ASN A 21 -9.14 -2.56 -15.66
C ASN A 21 -9.08 -4.06 -15.37
N ILE A 22 -9.05 -4.47 -14.10
CA ILE A 22 -8.98 -5.89 -13.71
C ILE A 22 -10.38 -6.48 -13.49
N TYR A 23 -11.30 -5.73 -12.88
CA TYR A 23 -12.63 -6.23 -12.50
C TYR A 23 -13.75 -5.50 -13.25
N LYS A 24 -14.73 -6.25 -13.77
CA LYS A 24 -15.91 -5.69 -14.47
C LYS A 24 -16.67 -4.63 -13.67
N LYS A 25 -16.74 -4.80 -12.34
CA LYS A 25 -17.41 -3.87 -11.42
C LYS A 25 -16.43 -2.84 -10.81
N GLY A 26 -15.17 -2.87 -11.22
CA GLY A 26 -14.13 -1.99 -10.72
C GLY A 26 -14.00 -2.05 -9.20
N ALA A 27 -13.87 -0.87 -8.58
CA ALA A 27 -13.83 -0.71 -7.13
C ALA A 27 -15.09 -1.22 -6.39
N LYS A 28 -16.22 -1.44 -7.08
CA LYS A 28 -17.45 -2.02 -6.51
C LYS A 28 -17.49 -3.55 -6.61
N SER A 29 -16.43 -4.19 -7.12
CA SER A 29 -16.31 -5.64 -7.15
C SER A 29 -16.19 -6.19 -5.74
N GLN A 30 -16.88 -7.30 -5.45
CA GLN A 30 -16.74 -8.02 -4.18
C GLN A 30 -15.33 -8.59 -3.94
N TYR A 31 -14.50 -8.64 -4.98
CA TYR A 31 -13.11 -9.09 -4.92
C TYR A 31 -12.11 -7.94 -4.73
N VAL A 32 -12.59 -6.69 -4.64
CA VAL A 32 -11.78 -5.51 -4.37
C VAL A 32 -12.08 -5.05 -2.94
N ASN A 33 -11.10 -5.19 -2.07
CA ASN A 33 -11.19 -4.92 -0.65
C ASN A 33 -10.35 -3.68 -0.33
N THR A 34 -10.95 -2.64 0.26
CA THR A 34 -10.24 -1.40 0.61
C THR A 34 -10.27 -1.18 2.11
N PHE A 35 -9.11 -0.96 2.71
CA PHE A 35 -8.91 -0.65 4.11
C PHE A 35 -8.27 0.72 4.25
N VAL A 36 -8.99 1.68 4.85
CA VAL A 36 -8.45 2.97 5.27
C VAL A 36 -7.99 2.88 6.72
N ALA A 37 -6.72 3.17 6.99
CA ALA A 37 -6.10 3.00 8.31
C ALA A 37 -6.87 3.69 9.44
N THR A 38 -7.16 4.98 9.27
CA THR A 38 -7.82 5.80 10.30
C THR A 38 -9.28 5.44 10.55
N THR A 39 -9.93 4.78 9.60
CA THR A 39 -11.36 4.43 9.71
C THR A 39 -11.55 3.02 10.22
N HIS A 40 -10.76 2.06 9.73
CA HIS A 40 -10.91 0.65 10.09
C HIS A 40 -10.07 0.27 11.32
N PHE A 41 -8.98 0.98 11.59
CA PHE A 41 -8.05 0.68 12.69
C PHE A 41 -7.73 1.90 13.57
N PRO A 42 -8.75 2.67 14.04
CA PRO A 42 -8.53 3.94 14.75
C PRO A 42 -7.89 3.79 16.13
N HIS A 43 -8.13 2.67 16.83
CA HIS A 43 -7.77 2.51 18.25
C HIS A 43 -6.70 1.46 18.45
N LYS A 44 -5.53 1.87 18.94
CA LYS A 44 -4.40 0.97 19.20
C LYS A 44 -4.69 -0.15 20.20
N GLU A 45 -5.65 0.06 21.10
CA GLU A 45 -6.05 -0.92 22.13
C GLU A 45 -6.65 -2.20 21.53
N TYR A 46 -7.28 -2.11 20.36
CA TYR A 46 -7.88 -3.25 19.67
C TYR A 46 -6.94 -3.92 18.67
N LEU A 47 -5.63 -3.65 18.74
CA LEU A 47 -4.65 -4.16 17.78
C LEU A 47 -4.76 -5.68 17.56
N ALA A 48 -4.81 -6.48 18.64
CA ALA A 48 -4.92 -7.93 18.53
C ALA A 48 -6.19 -8.37 17.78
N THR A 49 -7.33 -7.74 18.11
CA THR A 49 -8.60 -7.98 17.42
C THR A 49 -8.52 -7.61 15.93
N TYR A 50 -7.89 -6.48 15.61
CA TYR A 50 -7.70 -6.05 14.23
C TYR A 50 -6.80 -6.99 13.44
N GLN A 51 -5.73 -7.52 14.05
CA GLN A 51 -4.87 -8.52 13.42
C GLN A 51 -5.66 -9.79 13.09
N ASP A 52 -6.45 -10.30 14.03
CA ASP A 52 -7.25 -11.50 13.81
C ASP A 52 -8.34 -11.29 12.74
N GLN A 53 -9.06 -10.17 12.82
CA GLN A 53 -10.07 -9.81 11.81
C GLN A 53 -9.45 -9.65 10.42
N LEU A 54 -8.33 -8.95 10.30
CA LEU A 54 -7.65 -8.73 9.02
C LEU A 54 -7.15 -10.05 8.42
N ARG A 55 -6.55 -10.92 9.24
CA ARG A 55 -6.09 -12.24 8.81
C ARG A 55 -7.26 -13.08 8.30
N SER A 56 -8.33 -13.20 9.09
CA SER A 56 -9.53 -13.95 8.70
C SER A 56 -10.19 -13.39 7.45
N TRP A 57 -10.21 -12.05 7.29
CA TRP A 57 -10.76 -11.41 6.10
C TRP A 57 -9.97 -11.72 4.84
N ILE A 58 -8.63 -11.63 4.90
CA ILE A 58 -7.75 -11.97 3.77
C ILE A 58 -7.92 -13.43 3.38
N VAL A 59 -7.81 -14.35 4.36
CA VAL A 59 -7.97 -15.79 4.11
C VAL A 59 -9.33 -16.08 3.49
N GLY A 60 -10.43 -15.57 4.06
CA GLY A 60 -11.77 -15.81 3.53
C GLY A 60 -11.96 -15.27 2.10
N ASN A 61 -11.40 -14.10 1.77
CA ASN A 61 -11.45 -13.57 0.41
C ASN A 61 -10.63 -14.41 -0.57
N LEU A 62 -9.43 -14.85 -0.17
CA LEU A 62 -8.57 -15.68 -1.00
C LEU A 62 -9.12 -17.10 -1.22
N SER A 63 -9.84 -17.65 -0.23
CA SER A 63 -10.59 -18.90 -0.40
C SER A 63 -11.68 -18.78 -1.47
N ASN A 64 -12.32 -17.61 -1.58
CA ASN A 64 -13.37 -17.36 -2.59
C ASN A 64 -12.80 -16.96 -3.96
N CYS A 65 -11.71 -16.18 -3.98
CA CYS A 65 -11.08 -15.68 -5.20
C CYS A 65 -9.58 -15.50 -5.00
N PRO A 66 -8.72 -16.34 -5.63
CA PRO A 66 -7.27 -16.18 -5.57
C PRO A 66 -6.77 -14.87 -6.18
N HIS A 67 -7.56 -14.25 -7.04
CA HIS A 67 -7.28 -12.98 -7.68
C HIS A 67 -7.93 -11.80 -6.93
N ALA A 68 -8.09 -11.87 -5.60
CA ALA A 68 -8.57 -10.74 -4.82
C ALA A 68 -7.55 -9.57 -4.85
N LEU A 69 -8.06 -8.35 -4.82
CA LEU A 69 -7.28 -7.12 -4.69
C LEU A 69 -7.52 -6.53 -3.31
N PHE A 70 -6.43 -6.27 -2.58
CA PHE A 70 -6.44 -5.60 -1.28
C PHE A 70 -5.74 -4.25 -1.40
N ILE A 71 -6.44 -3.18 -1.06
CA ILE A 71 -5.95 -1.80 -1.08
C ILE A 71 -5.88 -1.31 0.36
N PHE A 72 -4.71 -0.94 0.83
CA PHE A 72 -4.49 -0.32 2.13
C PHE A 72 -4.19 1.17 1.90
N ASP A 73 -5.07 2.04 2.38
CA ASP A 73 -4.94 3.49 2.28
C ASP A 73 -4.49 4.09 3.62
N GLU A 74 -3.74 5.18 3.53
CA GLU A 74 -3.07 5.84 4.66
C GLU A 74 -2.19 4.89 5.49
N VAL A 75 -1.39 4.06 4.81
CA VAL A 75 -0.55 3.03 5.45
C VAL A 75 0.50 3.62 6.39
N ASP A 76 0.92 4.86 6.18
CA ASP A 76 1.78 5.62 7.10
C ASP A 76 1.16 5.79 8.51
N LYS A 77 -0.15 5.64 8.63
CA LYS A 77 -0.88 5.72 9.91
C LYS A 77 -1.21 4.36 10.50
N LEU A 78 -0.90 3.26 9.81
CA LEU A 78 -1.13 1.90 10.33
C LEU A 78 -0.13 1.57 11.43
N PRO A 79 -0.57 0.91 12.52
CA PRO A 79 0.38 0.30 13.46
C PRO A 79 1.25 -0.75 12.74
N VAL A 80 2.58 -0.67 12.89
CA VAL A 80 3.54 -1.59 12.24
C VAL A 80 3.17 -3.07 12.48
N LYS A 81 2.80 -3.41 13.72
CA LYS A 81 2.36 -4.77 14.08
C LYS A 81 1.13 -5.26 13.30
N LEU A 82 0.27 -4.35 12.84
CA LEU A 82 -0.87 -4.72 12.00
C LEU A 82 -0.41 -5.04 10.57
N LEU A 83 0.57 -4.31 10.04
CA LEU A 83 1.18 -4.61 8.74
C LEU A 83 1.92 -5.97 8.76
N ASP A 84 2.53 -6.34 9.88
CA ASP A 84 3.14 -7.66 10.07
C ASP A 84 2.16 -8.83 9.87
N THR A 85 0.86 -8.59 10.05
CA THR A 85 -0.17 -9.60 9.78
C THR A 85 -0.39 -9.83 8.28
N VAL A 86 -0.10 -8.81 7.46
CA VAL A 86 -0.24 -8.87 6.00
C VAL A 86 1.01 -9.46 5.34
N LYS A 87 2.20 -9.20 5.91
CA LYS A 87 3.51 -9.63 5.37
C LYS A 87 3.53 -11.06 4.83
N PRO A 88 3.06 -12.10 5.57
CA PRO A 88 3.10 -13.46 5.07
C PRO A 88 2.38 -13.64 3.73
N PHE A 89 1.25 -12.95 3.52
CA PHE A 89 0.45 -13.05 2.30
C PHE A 89 1.09 -12.37 1.08
N MET A 90 2.14 -11.57 1.27
CA MET A 90 2.90 -10.93 0.21
C MET A 90 4.18 -11.68 -0.16
N ASP A 91 4.58 -12.63 0.68
CA ASP A 91 5.77 -13.44 0.47
C ASP A 91 5.53 -14.55 -0.58
N HIS A 92 6.56 -15.34 -0.83
CA HIS A 92 6.58 -16.36 -1.88
C HIS A 92 5.92 -17.68 -1.44
N TYR A 93 5.23 -17.70 -0.30
CA TYR A 93 4.57 -18.89 0.22
C TYR A 93 3.38 -19.29 -0.66
N SER A 94 3.35 -20.56 -1.06
CA SER A 94 2.27 -21.13 -1.89
C SER A 94 1.04 -21.56 -1.09
N ASN A 95 1.15 -21.63 0.24
CA ASN A 95 0.06 -21.98 1.13
C ASN A 95 0.21 -21.27 2.47
N ILE A 96 -0.79 -20.48 2.83
CA ILE A 96 -0.92 -19.82 4.12
C ILE A 96 -2.35 -20.05 4.58
N HIS A 97 -2.54 -20.72 5.71
CA HIS A 97 -3.89 -21.05 6.22
C HIS A 97 -4.80 -21.71 5.17
N GLY A 98 -4.25 -22.53 4.26
CA GLY A 98 -5.00 -23.24 3.22
C GLY A 98 -5.29 -22.42 1.96
N VAL A 99 -4.78 -21.20 1.83
CA VAL A 99 -4.93 -20.37 0.62
C VAL A 99 -3.60 -20.08 -0.07
N ASP A 100 -3.62 -19.91 -1.39
CA ASP A 100 -2.47 -19.48 -2.19
C ASP A 100 -2.60 -17.99 -2.53
N PRO A 101 -1.86 -17.10 -1.85
CA PRO A 101 -1.99 -15.65 -2.05
C PRO A 101 -1.23 -15.14 -3.27
N ARG A 102 -0.42 -15.95 -3.96
CA ARG A 102 0.53 -15.48 -4.99
C ARG A 102 -0.13 -14.85 -6.23
N LYS A 103 -1.44 -15.10 -6.43
CA LYS A 103 -2.25 -14.52 -7.52
C LYS A 103 -3.00 -13.25 -7.12
N SER A 104 -2.97 -12.91 -5.83
CA SER A 104 -3.65 -11.74 -5.28
C SER A 104 -2.78 -10.50 -5.44
N VAL A 105 -3.41 -9.33 -5.37
CA VAL A 105 -2.71 -8.06 -5.52
C VAL A 105 -2.87 -7.26 -4.24
N PHE A 106 -1.75 -6.80 -3.69
CA PHE A 106 -1.71 -5.87 -2.56
C PHE A 106 -1.23 -4.50 -3.04
N ILE A 107 -2.02 -3.45 -2.78
CA ILE A 107 -1.70 -2.05 -3.05
C ILE A 107 -1.63 -1.30 -1.73
N PHE A 108 -0.51 -0.66 -1.46
CA PHE A 108 -0.32 0.22 -0.30
C PHE A 108 -0.27 1.67 -0.79
N LEU A 109 -1.06 2.55 -0.17
CA LEU A 109 -1.08 3.98 -0.44
C LEU A 109 -0.61 4.70 0.82
N SER A 110 0.40 5.55 0.66
CA SER A 110 1.04 6.21 1.80
C SER A 110 1.44 7.64 1.46
N ASN A 111 1.44 8.50 2.48
CA ASN A 111 2.05 9.83 2.41
C ASN A 111 3.49 9.85 2.94
N ALA A 112 4.02 8.72 3.42
CA ALA A 112 5.43 8.66 3.84
C ALA A 112 6.36 9.03 2.69
N GLY A 113 7.39 9.82 2.99
CA GLY A 113 8.35 10.32 2.00
C GLY A 113 7.85 11.49 1.15
N SER A 114 6.67 12.04 1.43
CA SER A 114 6.07 13.06 0.55
C SER A 114 6.84 14.37 0.53
N GLU A 115 7.42 14.77 1.66
CA GLU A 115 8.22 16.00 1.78
C GLU A 115 9.51 15.90 0.97
N GLU A 116 10.17 14.75 1.02
CA GLU A 116 11.42 14.49 0.31
C GLU A 116 11.20 14.40 -1.19
N ILE A 117 10.12 13.75 -1.63
CA ILE A 117 9.69 13.75 -3.03
C ILE A 117 9.42 15.18 -3.52
N ALA A 118 8.70 15.98 -2.73
CA ALA A 118 8.41 17.37 -3.08
C ALA A 118 9.68 18.22 -3.14
N ARG A 119 10.58 18.06 -2.17
CA ARG A 119 11.87 18.76 -2.11
C ARG A 119 12.74 18.43 -3.33
N ARG A 120 12.87 17.16 -3.70
CA ARG A 120 13.65 16.76 -4.88
C ARG A 120 13.05 17.31 -6.18
N ALA A 121 11.72 17.30 -6.31
CA ALA A 121 11.06 17.90 -7.45
C ALA A 121 11.31 19.42 -7.52
N TRP A 122 11.30 20.09 -6.36
CA TRP A 122 11.63 21.51 -6.25
C TRP A 122 13.08 21.81 -6.61
N GLU A 123 14.05 21.00 -6.16
CA GLU A 123 15.47 21.14 -6.51
C GLU A 123 15.71 21.07 -8.04
N TYR A 124 15.00 20.18 -8.74
CA TYR A 124 15.05 20.11 -10.20
C TYR A 124 14.44 21.35 -10.85
N TYR A 125 13.30 21.81 -10.34
CA TYR A 125 12.64 23.02 -10.81
C TYR A 125 13.52 24.26 -10.65
N ASP A 126 14.13 24.45 -9.47
CA ASP A 126 15.04 25.58 -9.17
C ASP A 126 16.28 25.56 -10.05
N ALA A 127 16.79 24.36 -10.36
CA ALA A 127 17.91 24.17 -11.29
C ALA A 127 17.51 24.27 -12.79
N GLY A 128 16.25 24.59 -13.12
CA GLY A 128 15.77 24.69 -14.50
C GLY A 128 15.71 23.36 -15.25
N LYS A 129 15.72 22.23 -14.54
CA LYS A 129 15.64 20.89 -15.11
C LYS A 129 14.19 20.42 -15.23
N PRO A 130 13.83 19.70 -16.31
CA PRO A 130 12.48 19.16 -16.45
C PRO A 130 12.22 18.09 -15.38
N ARG A 131 11.00 18.04 -14.85
CA ARG A 131 10.56 17.02 -13.88
C ARG A 131 10.80 15.61 -14.41
N GLU A 132 10.59 15.39 -15.70
CA GLU A 132 10.70 14.11 -16.39
C GLU A 132 12.13 13.57 -16.42
N SER A 133 13.13 14.42 -16.14
CA SER A 133 14.53 13.97 -15.97
C SER A 133 14.81 13.32 -14.62
N ILE A 134 13.86 13.40 -13.68
CA ILE A 134 13.96 12.71 -12.40
C ILE A 134 13.78 11.21 -12.64
N THR A 135 14.76 10.42 -12.25
CA THR A 135 14.80 8.96 -12.43
C THR A 135 14.15 8.22 -11.28
N LEU A 136 13.74 6.96 -11.52
CA LEU A 136 13.26 6.09 -10.44
C LEU A 136 14.37 5.78 -9.43
N LYS A 137 15.58 5.47 -9.94
CA LYS A 137 16.73 5.08 -9.11
C LYS A 137 17.09 6.16 -8.08
N GLU A 138 17.15 7.42 -8.48
CA GLU A 138 17.47 8.50 -7.52
C GLU A 138 16.40 8.69 -6.45
N MET A 139 15.13 8.43 -6.79
CA MET A 139 14.01 8.52 -5.85
C MET A 139 14.06 7.35 -4.86
N GLU A 140 14.35 6.14 -5.33
CA GLU A 140 14.52 4.96 -4.48
C GLU A 140 15.69 5.10 -3.50
N GLU A 141 16.85 5.58 -3.97
CA GLU A 141 18.02 5.82 -3.12
C GLU A 141 17.71 6.83 -2.01
N MET A 142 17.08 7.95 -2.37
CA MET A 142 16.69 9.00 -1.43
C MET A 142 15.65 8.51 -0.41
N LEU A 143 14.61 7.82 -0.85
CA LEU A 143 13.55 7.31 0.04
C LEU A 143 14.06 6.18 0.95
N SER A 144 14.98 5.34 0.47
CA SER A 144 15.57 4.26 1.26
C SER A 144 16.45 4.80 2.39
N LEU A 145 17.25 5.84 2.10
CA LEU A 145 18.04 6.55 3.10
C LEU A 145 17.16 7.15 4.19
N GLU A 146 16.05 7.78 3.81
CA GLU A 146 15.14 8.40 4.75
C GLU A 146 14.40 7.36 5.62
N ALA A 147 13.91 6.28 5.01
CA ALA A 147 13.28 5.18 5.74
C ALA A 147 14.25 4.54 6.76
N PHE A 148 15.52 4.42 6.41
CA PHE A 148 16.56 3.92 7.33
C PHE A 148 16.82 4.90 8.48
N ASN A 149 16.91 6.20 8.20
CA ASN A 149 17.16 7.23 9.20
C ASN A 149 16.00 7.43 10.18
N GLN A 150 14.76 7.21 9.76
CA GLN A 150 13.56 7.32 10.60
C GLN A 150 13.25 6.06 11.44
N GLY A 151 14.17 5.08 11.47
CA GLY A 151 14.06 3.89 12.31
C GLY A 151 13.50 2.64 11.61
N GLY A 152 13.38 2.65 10.29
CA GLY A 152 12.91 1.53 9.49
C GLY A 152 11.39 1.30 9.59
N VAL A 153 10.80 0.85 8.50
CA VAL A 153 9.47 0.21 8.51
C VAL A 153 9.58 -1.20 9.09
#